data_AF-A0A0F9B354-F1
#
_entry.id   AF-A0A0F9B354-F1
#
_cell.length_a   1.000
_cell.length_b   1.000
_cell.length_c   1.000
_cell.angle_alpha   90.00
_cell.angle_beta   90.00
_cell.angle_gamma   90.00
#
_symmetry.space_group_name_H-M   'P 1'
#
loop_
_entity.id
_entity.type
_entity.pdbx_description
1 polymer ?
#
loop_
_entity_poly.entity_id
_entity_poly.type
_entity_poly.pdbx_seq_one_letter_code
_entity_poly.pdbx_strand_id
1 'polypeptide(L)'
;QNPIPLGNILLFTQRGGLNMRSFEFDVMADSYVSVDRNLVADHMTQTGIIQVAFQNGRPDILWGVKNNGDVVGVTFKAKEDVSGWHRHTFGGTDAKAKSVAVIAMPNAHDQVWFVIERTINGIIRRYVEFFEDEPVIPEFEDFYTGAANKVSDLNTYQNAMFEIQKEYIHLDSALTYDGTFAGIIAGATMTPAATTGTGITFTASAAVFTSSDVGREIWKKAIDGVGEGRAEITAYTDTTHVDCRIKKAFNNTVVMAVGNWYLTTASLSGIDHLEGETISVVTDGSKHTQQTVLNGSISLDQQSSKVHIGLGYIGLLKSLNIEGGAANFGSAQSRLRNIEYTTIKFFNSLGARVGTDRYNLEQLSFRSSAHATNRPSPLFSGNFPAIFPEGTEIEKHFYV
;
A
#
# COMPACT_ATOMS: atom_id res chain seq x y z
N GLN A 1 -9.41 -20.75 22.41
CA GLN A 1 -9.36 -20.33 20.99
C GLN A 1 -9.74 -21.53 20.15
N ASN A 2 -10.55 -21.33 19.12
CA ASN A 2 -11.01 -22.43 18.29
C ASN A 2 -9.86 -22.89 17.39
N PRO A 3 -9.56 -24.20 17.35
CA PRO A 3 -8.64 -24.75 16.38
C PRO A 3 -9.08 -24.42 14.95
N ILE A 4 -8.13 -24.16 14.05
CA ILE A 4 -8.37 -23.86 12.65
C ILE A 4 -8.03 -25.09 11.80
N PRO A 5 -9.01 -25.72 11.14
CA PRO A 5 -8.75 -26.81 10.22
C PRO A 5 -8.21 -26.30 8.88
N LEU A 6 -7.12 -26.90 8.39
CA LEU A 6 -6.47 -26.61 7.11
C LEU A 6 -6.19 -27.92 6.37
N GLY A 7 -7.20 -28.42 5.66
CA GLY A 7 -7.13 -29.71 5.00
C GLY A 7 -6.85 -30.84 6.01
N ASN A 8 -5.65 -31.43 5.95
CA ASN A 8 -5.25 -32.54 6.81
C ASN A 8 -4.53 -32.09 8.11
N ILE A 9 -4.40 -30.79 8.32
CA ILE A 9 -3.69 -30.19 9.46
C ILE A 9 -4.68 -29.43 10.32
N LEU A 10 -4.53 -29.49 11.63
CA LEU A 10 -5.27 -28.65 12.57
C LEU A 10 -4.30 -27.70 13.28
N LEU A 11 -4.45 -26.40 13.07
CA LEU A 11 -3.68 -25.38 13.79
C LEU A 11 -4.37 -24.99 15.08
N PHE A 12 -3.62 -24.92 16.17
CA PHE A 12 -4.16 -24.52 17.46
C PHE A 12 -3.09 -23.87 18.35
N THR A 13 -3.53 -22.97 19.23
CA THR A 13 -2.68 -22.42 20.28
C THR A 13 -2.70 -23.33 21.50
N GLN A 14 -1.54 -23.70 22.03
CA GLN A 14 -1.39 -24.45 23.27
C GLN A 14 -2.03 -23.71 24.46
N ARG A 15 -2.46 -24.45 25.48
CA ARG A 15 -2.89 -23.89 26.77
C ARG A 15 -1.79 -22.97 27.32
N GLY A 16 -2.10 -21.69 27.44
CA GLY A 16 -1.14 -20.61 27.78
C GLY A 16 -1.00 -19.56 26.68
N GLY A 17 -1.41 -19.86 25.44
CA GLY A 17 -1.41 -18.89 24.32
C GLY A 17 -0.03 -18.54 23.78
N LEU A 18 1.05 -19.12 24.32
CA LEU A 18 2.44 -18.81 23.98
C LEU A 18 2.95 -19.61 22.78
N ASN A 19 2.47 -20.84 22.60
CA ASN A 19 2.93 -21.71 21.52
C ASN A 19 1.79 -22.00 20.56
N MET A 20 2.07 -21.87 19.27
CA MET A 20 1.25 -22.29 18.16
C MET A 20 1.76 -23.65 17.68
N ARG A 21 0.82 -24.59 17.59
CA ARG A 21 1.10 -25.96 17.21
C ARG A 21 0.22 -26.36 16.06
N SER A 22 0.74 -27.27 15.26
CA SER A 22 -0.04 -28.00 14.27
C SER A 22 -0.21 -29.44 14.74
N PHE A 23 -1.37 -30.02 14.47
CA PHE A 23 -1.66 -31.43 14.65
C PHE A 23 -1.76 -32.06 13.26
N GLU A 24 -0.88 -33.02 12.98
CA GLU A 24 -0.65 -33.55 11.65
C GLU A 24 -0.48 -35.07 11.73
N PHE A 25 -0.83 -35.78 10.66
CA PHE A 25 -0.61 -37.22 10.57
C PHE A 25 0.79 -37.51 10.05
N ASP A 26 1.59 -38.24 10.82
CA ASP A 26 2.88 -38.75 10.40
C ASP A 26 2.72 -40.16 9.84
N VAL A 27 3.01 -40.30 8.54
CA VAL A 27 2.90 -41.57 7.81
C VAL A 27 3.94 -42.60 8.27
N MET A 28 5.12 -42.16 8.72
CA MET A 28 6.17 -43.07 9.17
C MET A 28 5.88 -43.64 10.55
N ALA A 29 5.29 -42.82 11.42
CA ALA A 29 4.89 -43.21 12.77
C ALA A 29 3.47 -43.79 12.83
N ASP A 30 2.74 -43.84 11.70
CA ASP A 30 1.31 -44.22 11.59
C ASP A 30 0.45 -43.62 12.72
N SER A 31 0.70 -42.35 13.05
CA SER A 31 0.09 -41.69 14.19
C SER A 31 0.05 -40.18 14.03
N TYR A 32 -0.82 -39.53 14.80
CA TYR A 32 -0.88 -38.07 14.82
C TYR A 32 0.17 -37.50 15.78
N VAL A 33 0.91 -36.51 15.29
CA VAL A 33 1.94 -35.80 16.03
C VAL A 33 1.58 -34.32 16.16
N SER A 34 2.04 -33.72 17.25
CA SER A 34 1.94 -32.27 17.46
C SER A 34 3.29 -31.63 17.18
N VAL A 35 3.33 -30.76 16.19
CA VAL A 35 4.55 -30.04 15.78
C VAL A 35 4.49 -28.61 16.30
N ASP A 36 5.61 -28.12 16.84
CA ASP A 36 5.76 -26.74 17.30
C ASP A 36 6.09 -25.83 16.12
N ARG A 37 5.26 -24.81 15.88
CA ARG A 37 5.42 -23.85 14.78
C ARG A 37 6.09 -22.55 15.21
N ASN A 38 6.48 -22.44 16.49
CA ASN A 38 7.25 -21.33 17.03
C ASN A 38 8.75 -21.63 17.14
N LEU A 39 9.22 -22.81 16.70
CA LEU A 39 10.59 -23.27 16.96
C LEU A 39 11.69 -22.23 16.60
N VAL A 40 11.49 -21.47 15.52
CA VAL A 40 12.43 -20.44 15.04
C VAL A 40 12.05 -19.01 15.44
N ALA A 41 10.93 -18.82 16.14
CA ALA A 41 10.33 -17.52 16.42
C ALA A 41 9.47 -17.52 17.71
N ASP A 42 10.03 -18.05 18.79
CA ASP A 42 9.41 -18.10 20.12
C ASP A 42 9.11 -16.72 20.71
N HIS A 43 9.96 -15.74 20.41
CA HIS A 43 9.84 -14.36 20.86
C HIS A 43 8.60 -13.64 20.31
N MET A 44 7.99 -14.14 19.23
CA MET A 44 6.87 -13.47 18.56
C MET A 44 5.59 -13.53 19.40
N THR A 45 5.41 -14.59 20.18
CA THR A 45 4.15 -14.95 20.86
C THR A 45 4.22 -14.82 22.39
N GLN A 46 5.29 -14.22 22.93
CA GLN A 46 5.58 -14.14 24.37
C GLN A 46 4.47 -13.52 25.24
N THR A 47 3.68 -12.60 24.69
CA THR A 47 2.57 -11.96 25.43
C THR A 47 1.28 -12.78 25.41
N GLY A 48 1.27 -13.91 24.71
CA GLY A 48 0.10 -14.75 24.49
C GLY A 48 -0.77 -14.25 23.34
N ILE A 49 -1.18 -15.17 22.47
CA ILE A 49 -2.23 -14.96 21.47
C ILE A 49 -3.58 -15.10 22.17
N ILE A 50 -4.53 -14.22 21.87
CA ILE A 50 -5.91 -14.24 22.40
C ILE A 50 -6.96 -14.67 21.37
N GLN A 51 -6.69 -14.43 20.08
CA GLN A 51 -7.57 -14.79 18.97
C GLN A 51 -6.73 -15.07 17.73
N VAL A 52 -7.17 -16.04 16.93
CA VAL A 52 -6.58 -16.36 15.63
C VAL A 52 -7.64 -16.33 14.52
N ALA A 53 -7.24 -15.99 13.30
CA ALA A 53 -8.06 -16.10 12.10
C ALA A 53 -7.18 -16.44 10.89
N PHE A 54 -7.67 -17.28 10.00
CA PHE A 54 -6.90 -17.77 8.86
C PHE A 54 -7.41 -17.16 7.55
N GLN A 55 -6.48 -16.64 6.77
CA GLN A 55 -6.69 -16.05 5.46
C GLN A 55 -6.20 -17.01 4.37
N ASN A 56 -7.10 -17.47 3.51
CA ASN A 56 -6.72 -18.18 2.30
C ASN A 56 -6.36 -17.16 1.21
N GLY A 57 -5.24 -17.38 0.52
CA GLY A 57 -4.86 -16.50 -0.57
C GLY A 57 -3.42 -16.63 -1.01
N ARG A 58 -2.90 -15.54 -1.61
CA ARG A 58 -1.51 -15.45 -2.06
C ARG A 58 -0.79 -14.38 -1.25
N PRO A 59 -0.11 -14.71 -0.13
CA PRO A 59 0.05 -16.03 0.49
C PRO A 59 -1.03 -16.37 1.54
N ASP A 60 -1.12 -17.65 1.93
CA ASP A 60 -1.91 -18.09 3.09
C ASP A 60 -1.26 -17.60 4.39
N ILE A 61 -2.04 -16.94 5.25
CA ILE A 61 -1.55 -16.36 6.50
C ILE A 61 -2.49 -16.69 7.66
N LEU A 62 -1.92 -17.18 8.76
CA LEU A 62 -2.61 -17.24 10.04
C LEU A 62 -2.31 -15.99 10.85
N TRP A 63 -3.35 -15.22 11.13
CA TRP A 63 -3.30 -14.00 11.92
C TRP A 63 -3.58 -14.30 13.38
N GLY A 64 -2.83 -13.68 14.28
CA GLY A 64 -2.97 -13.80 15.72
C GLY A 64 -2.96 -12.44 16.40
N VAL A 65 -4.02 -12.12 17.15
CA VAL A 65 -4.06 -10.94 18.03
C VAL A 65 -3.43 -11.32 19.36
N LYS A 66 -2.47 -10.53 19.83
CA LYS A 66 -1.81 -10.75 21.12
C LYS A 66 -2.50 -10.01 22.26
N ASN A 67 -2.26 -10.45 23.50
CA ASN A 67 -2.83 -9.82 24.70
C ASN A 67 -2.42 -8.34 24.88
N ASN A 68 -1.25 -7.95 24.35
CA ASN A 68 -0.75 -6.58 24.42
C ASN A 68 -1.32 -5.66 23.31
N GLY A 69 -2.10 -6.20 22.35
CA GLY A 69 -2.70 -5.45 21.25
C GLY A 69 -1.89 -5.44 19.94
N ASP A 70 -0.68 -6.00 19.91
CA ASP A 70 0.02 -6.23 18.65
C ASP A 70 -0.63 -7.39 17.88
N VAL A 71 -0.35 -7.46 16.58
CA VAL A 71 -0.71 -8.59 15.73
C VAL A 71 0.54 -9.34 15.27
N VAL A 72 0.43 -10.65 15.18
CA VAL A 72 1.42 -11.53 14.54
C VAL A 72 0.77 -12.24 13.38
N GLY A 73 1.49 -12.36 12.27
CA GLY A 73 1.12 -13.21 11.15
C GLY A 73 2.16 -14.30 10.98
N VAL A 74 1.71 -15.50 10.63
CA VAL A 74 2.60 -16.57 10.18
C VAL A 74 2.14 -17.05 8.82
N THR A 75 3.02 -16.91 7.82
CA THR A 75 2.86 -17.57 6.53
C THR A 75 3.28 -19.02 6.72
N PHE A 76 2.36 -19.95 6.48
CA PHE A 76 2.58 -21.37 6.71
C PHE A 76 2.30 -22.17 5.45
N LYS A 77 3.32 -22.88 4.95
CA LYS A 77 3.17 -23.85 3.86
C LYS A 77 3.72 -25.20 4.30
N ALA A 78 2.80 -26.09 4.67
CA ALA A 78 3.15 -27.38 5.27
C ALA A 78 3.94 -28.30 4.34
N LYS A 79 3.61 -28.33 3.04
CA LYS A 79 4.26 -29.23 2.07
C LYS A 79 5.73 -28.85 1.84
N GLU A 80 6.01 -27.56 1.85
CA GLU A 80 7.35 -27.00 1.64
C GLU A 80 8.11 -26.76 2.96
N ASP A 81 7.48 -27.05 4.11
CA ASP A 81 7.95 -26.74 5.47
C ASP A 81 8.44 -25.30 5.64
N VAL A 82 7.73 -24.35 5.01
CA VAL A 82 8.05 -22.92 5.11
C VAL A 82 7.18 -22.28 6.19
N SER A 83 7.85 -21.66 7.17
CA SER A 83 7.21 -20.79 8.15
C SER A 83 7.90 -19.43 8.20
N GLY A 84 7.11 -18.36 8.07
CA GLY A 84 7.58 -16.98 8.10
C GLY A 84 6.76 -16.16 9.07
N TRP A 85 7.31 -15.90 10.26
CA TRP A 85 6.67 -15.06 11.26
C TRP A 85 6.97 -13.59 11.01
N HIS A 86 5.96 -12.75 11.17
CA HIS A 86 6.08 -11.31 11.04
C HIS A 86 5.14 -10.59 12.01
N ARG A 87 5.54 -9.41 12.47
CA ARG A 87 4.80 -8.60 13.45
C ARG A 87 4.17 -7.41 12.76
N HIS A 88 2.94 -7.12 13.13
CA HIS A 88 2.21 -5.94 12.71
C HIS A 88 1.91 -5.05 13.92
N THR A 89 2.25 -3.77 13.77
CA THR A 89 1.91 -2.71 14.72
C THR A 89 1.12 -1.66 13.97
N PHE A 90 0.04 -1.19 14.57
CA PHE A 90 -0.84 -0.19 13.98
C PHE A 90 -0.38 1.22 14.36
N GLY A 91 -0.58 2.18 13.46
CA GLY A 91 -0.29 3.59 13.67
C GLY A 91 -1.29 4.25 14.62
N GLY A 92 -0.92 5.43 15.10
CA GLY A 92 -1.72 6.23 16.04
C GLY A 92 -1.38 5.97 17.51
N THR A 93 -1.98 6.76 18.39
CA THR A 93 -1.70 6.74 19.82
C THR A 93 -2.37 5.55 20.51
N ASP A 94 -1.59 4.76 21.27
CA ASP A 94 -2.03 3.58 22.03
C ASP A 94 -2.80 2.53 21.20
N ALA A 95 -2.45 2.39 19.92
CA ALA A 95 -3.15 1.49 19.00
C ALA A 95 -3.05 0.02 19.43
N LYS A 96 -4.20 -0.64 19.58
CA LYS A 96 -4.30 -2.05 20.02
C LYS A 96 -5.36 -2.79 19.23
N ALA A 97 -4.97 -3.89 18.59
CA ALA A 97 -5.91 -4.85 18.02
C ALA A 97 -6.69 -5.56 19.14
N LYS A 98 -8.02 -5.54 19.01
CA LYS A 98 -8.95 -6.19 19.95
C LYS A 98 -9.53 -7.47 19.39
N SER A 99 -9.67 -7.56 18.07
CA SER A 99 -10.21 -8.73 17.38
C SER A 99 -9.72 -8.79 15.94
N VAL A 100 -9.73 -9.99 15.38
CA VAL A 100 -9.43 -10.26 13.97
C VAL A 100 -10.49 -11.21 13.39
N ALA A 101 -10.95 -10.91 12.19
CA ALA A 101 -11.82 -11.78 11.41
C ALA A 101 -11.31 -11.85 9.97
N VAL A 102 -11.63 -12.94 9.30
CA VAL A 102 -11.35 -13.08 7.86
C VAL A 102 -12.67 -13.32 7.16
N ILE A 103 -12.90 -12.57 6.09
CA ILE A 103 -14.12 -12.62 5.28
C ILE A 103 -13.73 -13.01 3.86
N ALA A 104 -14.29 -14.12 3.37
CA ALA A 104 -14.09 -14.53 2.00
C ALA A 104 -14.82 -13.60 1.04
N MET A 105 -14.12 -13.18 -0.02
CA MET A 105 -14.66 -12.30 -1.05
C MET A 105 -15.02 -13.07 -2.33
N PRO A 106 -16.10 -12.70 -3.03
CA PRO A 106 -16.36 -13.23 -4.37
C PRO A 106 -15.29 -12.76 -5.36
N ASN A 107 -14.60 -13.69 -6.02
CA ASN A 107 -13.58 -13.42 -7.05
C ASN A 107 -12.36 -12.60 -6.60
N ALA A 108 -12.10 -12.52 -5.29
CA ALA A 108 -10.92 -11.86 -4.73
C ALA A 108 -10.32 -12.72 -3.61
N HIS A 109 -9.18 -12.27 -3.06
CA HIS A 109 -8.58 -12.96 -1.92
C HIS A 109 -9.43 -12.75 -0.65
N ASP A 110 -9.23 -13.62 0.35
CA ASP A 110 -9.86 -13.43 1.64
C ASP A 110 -9.40 -12.09 2.26
N GLN A 111 -10.35 -11.27 2.70
CA GLN A 111 -10.04 -9.99 3.32
C GLN A 111 -9.93 -10.13 4.83
N VAL A 112 -8.88 -9.54 5.40
CA VAL A 112 -8.64 -9.55 6.84
C VAL A 112 -9.21 -8.27 7.44
N TRP A 113 -10.00 -8.43 8.48
CA TRP A 113 -10.66 -7.37 9.23
C TRP A 113 -10.16 -7.34 10.66
N PHE A 114 -9.90 -6.16 11.18
CA PHE A 114 -9.52 -5.93 12.56
C PHE A 114 -10.46 -4.95 13.24
N VAL A 115 -10.65 -5.16 14.54
CA VAL A 115 -11.13 -4.11 15.43
C VAL A 115 -9.92 -3.51 16.12
N ILE A 116 -9.59 -2.26 15.80
CA ILE A 116 -8.46 -1.54 16.39
C ILE A 116 -8.96 -0.47 17.34
N GLU A 117 -8.46 -0.47 18.57
CA GLU A 117 -8.70 0.58 19.56
C GLU A 117 -7.55 1.58 19.53
N ARG A 118 -7.86 2.88 19.45
CA ARG A 118 -6.88 3.98 19.48
C ARG A 118 -7.36 5.09 20.42
N THR A 119 -6.43 5.87 20.95
CA THR A 119 -6.75 7.12 21.67
C THR A 119 -6.67 8.28 20.68
N ILE A 120 -7.80 8.93 20.40
CA ILE A 120 -7.87 10.11 19.51
C ILE A 120 -8.34 11.31 20.32
N ASN A 121 -7.53 12.36 20.38
CA ASN A 121 -7.83 13.57 21.15
C ASN A 121 -8.27 13.27 22.60
N GLY A 122 -7.59 12.31 23.25
CA GLY A 122 -7.89 11.86 24.62
C GLY A 122 -9.10 10.93 24.78
N ILE A 123 -9.80 10.57 23.70
CA ILE A 123 -10.96 9.68 23.71
C ILE A 123 -10.59 8.34 23.09
N ILE A 124 -10.97 7.24 23.75
CA ILE A 124 -10.83 5.90 23.19
C ILE A 124 -11.87 5.70 22.08
N ARG A 125 -11.39 5.46 20.86
CA ARG A 125 -12.22 5.11 19.70
C ARG A 125 -11.87 3.71 19.22
N ARG A 126 -12.86 3.04 18.62
CA ARG A 126 -12.68 1.72 17.99
C ARG A 126 -13.03 1.81 16.51
N TYR A 127 -12.12 1.31 15.70
CA TYR A 127 -12.21 1.28 14.25
C TYR A 127 -12.41 -0.15 13.79
N VAL A 128 -13.22 -0.30 12.76
CA VAL A 128 -13.31 -1.54 12.00
C VAL A 128 -12.53 -1.29 10.72
N GLU A 129 -11.41 -1.97 10.58
CA GLU A 129 -10.42 -1.74 9.52
C GLU A 129 -10.15 -3.04 8.79
N PHE A 130 -9.72 -2.94 7.53
CA PHE A 130 -9.41 -4.10 6.72
C PHE A 130 -8.15 -3.85 5.88
N PHE A 131 -7.49 -4.92 5.47
CA PHE A 131 -6.42 -4.83 4.47
C PHE A 131 -7.02 -4.77 3.06
N GLU A 132 -6.64 -3.72 2.32
CA GLU A 132 -6.97 -3.57 0.90
C GLU A 132 -6.14 -4.56 0.07
N ASP A 133 -6.70 -5.01 -1.05
CA ASP A 133 -5.98 -5.84 -2.01
C ASP A 133 -4.93 -5.02 -2.77
N GLU A 134 -3.83 -5.66 -3.16
CA GLU A 134 -2.82 -5.00 -3.97
C GLU A 134 -3.36 -4.72 -5.39
N PRO A 135 -3.16 -3.50 -5.92
CA PRO A 135 -3.59 -3.19 -7.27
C PRO A 135 -2.79 -3.99 -8.30
N VAL A 136 -3.46 -4.42 -9.37
CA VAL A 136 -2.83 -5.19 -10.44
C VAL A 136 -1.94 -4.29 -11.27
N ILE A 137 -0.66 -4.64 -11.35
CA ILE A 137 0.35 -3.88 -12.07
C ILE A 137 0.37 -4.32 -13.54
N PRO A 138 0.29 -3.39 -14.50
CA PRO A 138 0.46 -3.73 -15.91
C PRO A 138 1.90 -4.17 -16.20
N GLU A 139 2.07 -5.17 -17.07
CA GLU A 139 3.37 -5.52 -17.62
C GLU A 139 3.68 -4.64 -18.83
N PHE A 140 4.96 -4.37 -19.10
CA PHE A 140 5.33 -3.53 -20.25
C PHE A 140 5.01 -4.22 -21.58
N GLU A 141 5.09 -5.55 -21.58
CA GLU A 141 4.81 -6.45 -22.67
C GLU A 141 3.37 -6.32 -23.20
N ASP A 142 2.41 -6.00 -22.33
CA ASP A 142 1.00 -5.80 -22.69
C ASP A 142 0.78 -4.59 -23.63
N PHE A 143 1.73 -3.67 -23.69
CA PHE A 143 1.67 -2.44 -24.49
C PHE A 143 2.45 -2.52 -25.79
N TYR A 144 3.03 -3.67 -26.13
CA TYR A 144 3.85 -3.82 -27.33
C TYR A 144 3.00 -3.75 -28.61
N THR A 145 3.21 -2.71 -29.43
CA THR A 145 2.51 -2.56 -30.71
C THR A 145 3.43 -2.71 -31.93
N GLY A 146 4.72 -2.98 -31.70
CA GLY A 146 5.71 -3.26 -32.74
C GLY A 146 7.05 -2.59 -32.48
N ALA A 147 8.12 -3.11 -33.10
CA ALA A 147 9.50 -2.66 -32.84
C ALA A 147 9.74 -1.15 -33.11
N ALA A 148 8.98 -0.55 -34.03
CA ALA A 148 9.08 0.88 -34.35
C ALA A 148 8.42 1.80 -33.29
N ASN A 149 7.55 1.25 -32.44
CA ASN A 149 6.68 2.02 -31.55
C ASN A 149 7.18 2.10 -30.11
N LYS A 150 8.40 1.63 -29.83
CA LYS A 150 8.99 1.56 -28.47
C LYS A 150 8.77 2.81 -27.61
N VAL A 151 8.95 4.01 -28.19
CA VAL A 151 8.77 5.28 -27.45
C VAL A 151 7.29 5.56 -27.15
N SER A 152 6.40 5.27 -28.11
CA SER A 152 4.95 5.42 -27.93
C SER A 152 4.43 4.41 -26.90
N ASP A 153 4.80 3.14 -27.03
CA ASP A 153 4.42 2.06 -26.13
C ASP A 153 4.88 2.36 -24.70
N LEU A 154 6.12 2.88 -24.53
CA LEU A 154 6.64 3.31 -23.24
C LEU A 154 5.82 4.46 -22.63
N ASN A 155 5.40 5.44 -23.43
CA ASN A 155 4.55 6.53 -22.93
C ASN A 155 3.18 6.04 -22.49
N THR A 156 2.56 5.16 -23.27
CA THR A 156 1.26 4.55 -22.93
C THR A 156 1.38 3.72 -21.65
N TYR A 157 2.40 2.87 -21.54
CA TYR A 157 2.69 2.10 -20.33
C TYR A 157 2.90 2.99 -19.11
N GLN A 158 3.71 4.05 -19.21
CA GLN A 158 3.95 4.97 -18.09
C GLN A 158 2.68 5.73 -17.67
N ASN A 159 1.77 6.01 -18.60
CA ASN A 159 0.48 6.62 -18.28
C ASN A 159 -0.44 5.63 -17.57
N ALA A 160 -0.51 4.38 -18.03
CA ALA A 160 -1.27 3.32 -17.37
C ALA A 160 -0.72 3.04 -15.96
N MET A 161 0.60 2.91 -15.83
CA MET A 161 1.29 2.75 -14.56
C MET A 161 0.98 3.92 -13.62
N PHE A 162 0.97 5.15 -14.11
CA PHE A 162 0.62 6.31 -13.28
C PHE A 162 -0.79 6.20 -12.70
N GLU A 163 -1.79 5.75 -13.47
CA GLU A 163 -3.14 5.55 -12.95
C GLU A 163 -3.21 4.46 -11.89
N ILE A 164 -2.48 3.34 -12.08
CA ILE A 164 -2.40 2.26 -11.09
C ILE A 164 -1.64 2.70 -9.83
N GLN A 165 -0.60 3.52 -9.97
CA GLN A 165 0.14 4.08 -8.83
C GLN A 165 -0.74 4.94 -7.91
N LYS A 166 -1.83 5.53 -8.42
CA LYS A 166 -2.80 6.26 -7.61
C LYS A 166 -3.68 5.37 -6.74
N GLU A 167 -3.69 4.06 -6.95
CA GLU A 167 -4.49 3.10 -6.17
C GLU A 167 -3.73 2.55 -4.97
N TYR A 168 -2.41 2.73 -4.90
CA TYR A 168 -1.61 2.19 -3.81
C TYR A 168 -1.88 2.89 -2.48
N ILE A 169 -2.34 2.11 -1.50
CA ILE A 169 -2.56 2.53 -0.13
C ILE A 169 -1.46 1.92 0.74
N HIS A 170 -0.55 2.77 1.23
CA HIS A 170 0.50 2.40 2.18
C HIS A 170 0.35 3.20 3.47
N LEU A 171 -0.87 3.20 4.02
CA LEU A 171 -1.25 3.93 5.22
C LEU A 171 -2.10 3.02 6.12
N ASP A 172 -2.00 3.25 7.43
CA ASP A 172 -2.88 2.60 8.40
C ASP A 172 -4.11 3.48 8.66
N SER A 173 -5.26 2.87 9.00
CA SER A 173 -6.54 3.59 9.18
C SER A 173 -6.83 4.55 8.01
N ALA A 174 -6.65 4.05 6.78
CA ALA A 174 -6.64 4.89 5.59
C ALA A 174 -8.06 5.28 5.15
N LEU A 175 -8.20 6.52 4.67
CA LEU A 175 -9.37 7.00 3.95
C LEU A 175 -8.94 7.55 2.58
N THR A 176 -9.74 7.26 1.56
CA THR A 176 -9.46 7.65 0.18
C THR A 176 -10.50 8.65 -0.32
N TYR A 177 -10.02 9.77 -0.86
CA TYR A 177 -10.79 10.62 -1.76
C TYR A 177 -10.52 10.19 -3.20
N ASP A 178 -11.59 9.86 -3.93
CA ASP A 178 -11.53 9.54 -5.36
C ASP A 178 -12.35 10.56 -6.15
N GLY A 179 -11.66 11.39 -6.95
CA GLY A 179 -12.30 12.41 -7.77
C GLY A 179 -13.24 11.86 -8.86
N THR A 180 -13.21 10.57 -9.17
CA THR A 180 -14.18 9.94 -10.10
C THR A 180 -15.56 9.81 -9.49
N PHE A 181 -15.69 9.81 -8.16
CA PHE A 181 -16.96 9.55 -7.48
C PHE A 181 -18.01 10.62 -7.76
N ALA A 182 -17.60 11.87 -8.02
CA ALA A 182 -18.50 12.92 -8.45
C ALA A 182 -19.27 12.52 -9.74
N GLY A 183 -18.56 11.93 -10.70
CA GLY A 183 -19.17 11.43 -11.93
C GLY A 183 -19.93 10.12 -11.72
N ILE A 184 -19.36 9.17 -10.97
CA ILE A 184 -19.96 7.84 -10.76
C ILE A 184 -21.29 7.93 -10.01
N ILE A 185 -21.34 8.68 -8.90
CA ILE A 185 -22.54 8.81 -8.06
C ILE A 185 -23.67 9.50 -8.84
N ALA A 186 -23.34 10.52 -9.64
CA ALA A 186 -24.32 11.24 -10.44
C ALA A 186 -24.66 10.56 -11.79
N GLY A 187 -23.93 9.49 -12.18
CA GLY A 187 -24.04 8.91 -13.52
C GLY A 187 -23.69 9.89 -14.64
N ALA A 188 -22.77 10.84 -14.38
CA ALA A 188 -22.47 11.95 -15.26
C ALA A 188 -21.27 11.67 -16.20
N THR A 189 -21.50 11.82 -17.50
CA THR A 189 -20.43 11.94 -18.50
C THR A 189 -19.93 13.38 -18.55
N MET A 190 -18.78 13.62 -19.18
CA MET A 190 -18.17 14.95 -19.29
C MET A 190 -17.71 15.24 -20.72
N THR A 191 -18.13 16.37 -21.29
CA THR A 191 -17.77 16.75 -22.67
C THR A 191 -17.14 18.16 -22.69
N PRO A 192 -15.88 18.31 -23.16
CA PRO A 192 -15.29 19.62 -23.37
C PRO A 192 -15.69 20.20 -24.74
N ALA A 193 -16.05 21.49 -24.80
CA ALA A 193 -16.39 22.16 -26.05
C ALA A 193 -15.18 22.40 -26.99
N ALA A 194 -13.96 22.43 -26.44
CA ALA A 194 -12.70 22.58 -27.18
C ALA A 194 -11.55 21.85 -26.48
N THR A 195 -10.45 21.61 -27.20
CA THR A 195 -9.28 20.89 -26.67
C THR A 195 -8.21 21.80 -26.06
N THR A 196 -8.26 23.11 -26.32
CA THR A 196 -7.34 24.14 -25.80
C THR A 196 -8.08 25.47 -25.63
N GLY A 197 -7.52 26.40 -24.82
CA GLY A 197 -8.06 27.75 -24.64
C GLY A 197 -8.61 28.05 -23.24
N THR A 198 -9.24 29.21 -23.10
CA THR A 198 -9.84 29.76 -21.87
C THR A 198 -11.31 30.07 -22.10
N GLY A 199 -12.16 29.90 -21.08
CA GLY A 199 -13.61 30.12 -21.21
C GLY A 199 -14.27 29.00 -22.03
N ILE A 200 -13.71 27.79 -21.97
CA ILE A 200 -14.25 26.63 -22.66
C ILE A 200 -15.29 25.99 -21.76
N THR A 201 -16.52 25.92 -22.23
CA THR A 201 -17.60 25.27 -21.48
C THR A 201 -17.40 23.75 -21.46
N PHE A 202 -17.44 23.19 -20.26
CA PHE A 202 -17.52 21.75 -20.01
C PHE A 202 -18.96 21.41 -19.64
N THR A 203 -19.50 20.39 -20.32
CA THR A 203 -20.89 19.94 -20.14
C THR A 203 -20.91 18.57 -19.46
N ALA A 204 -21.53 18.49 -18.29
CA ALA A 204 -21.85 17.25 -17.61
C ALA A 204 -23.26 16.77 -17.99
N SER A 205 -23.46 15.47 -18.17
CA SER A 205 -24.79 14.93 -18.54
C SER A 205 -25.80 14.90 -17.38
N ALA A 206 -25.37 15.17 -16.15
CA ALA A 206 -26.19 15.23 -14.94
C ALA A 206 -25.59 16.24 -13.94
N ALA A 207 -26.38 16.64 -12.94
CA ALA A 207 -25.98 17.62 -11.95
C ALA A 207 -24.81 17.13 -11.09
N VAL A 208 -23.64 17.77 -11.24
CA VAL A 208 -22.40 17.45 -10.50
C VAL A 208 -21.71 18.67 -9.92
N PHE A 209 -21.95 19.86 -10.49
CA PHE A 209 -21.24 21.06 -10.13
C PHE A 209 -22.00 21.93 -9.13
N THR A 210 -21.23 22.64 -8.32
CA THR A 210 -21.64 23.64 -7.35
C THR A 210 -20.79 24.89 -7.53
N SER A 211 -21.25 26.03 -7.00
CA SER A 211 -20.45 27.26 -7.05
C SER A 211 -19.12 27.16 -6.29
N SER A 212 -18.97 26.21 -5.36
CA SER A 212 -17.71 25.94 -4.64
C SER A 212 -16.66 25.19 -5.48
N ASP A 213 -17.01 24.69 -6.66
CA ASP A 213 -16.05 23.97 -7.52
C ASP A 213 -15.14 24.90 -8.33
N VAL A 214 -15.38 26.21 -8.31
CA VAL A 214 -14.48 27.19 -8.93
C VAL A 214 -13.08 27.10 -8.30
N GLY A 215 -12.06 26.94 -9.15
CA GLY A 215 -10.67 26.70 -8.74
C GLY A 215 -10.28 25.23 -8.62
N ARG A 216 -11.23 24.28 -8.69
CA ARG A 216 -10.93 22.85 -8.86
C ARG A 216 -10.59 22.55 -10.31
N GLU A 217 -10.00 21.38 -10.55
CA GLU A 217 -9.63 20.93 -11.88
C GLU A 217 -10.44 19.70 -12.31
N ILE A 218 -10.74 19.63 -13.61
CA ILE A 218 -11.29 18.47 -14.30
C ILE A 218 -10.14 17.78 -15.04
N TRP A 219 -9.84 16.55 -14.65
CA TRP A 219 -8.81 15.74 -15.30
C TRP A 219 -9.44 14.59 -16.07
N LYS A 220 -8.95 14.35 -17.29
CA LYS A 220 -9.28 13.13 -18.04
C LYS A 220 -8.47 11.96 -17.48
N LYS A 221 -9.15 10.88 -17.10
CA LYS A 221 -8.49 9.62 -16.69
C LYS A 221 -7.86 8.97 -17.92
N ALA A 222 -6.62 8.52 -17.81
CA ALA A 222 -6.02 7.70 -18.85
C ALA A 222 -6.62 6.28 -18.79
N ILE A 223 -7.14 5.79 -19.91
CA ILE A 223 -7.65 4.41 -20.05
C ILE A 223 -6.67 3.66 -20.92
N ASP A 224 -6.11 2.57 -20.41
CA ASP A 224 -5.05 1.80 -21.06
C ASP A 224 -3.89 2.68 -21.53
N GLY A 225 -3.55 3.69 -20.73
CA GLY A 225 -2.48 4.65 -21.02
C GLY A 225 -2.83 5.75 -22.04
N VAL A 226 -4.06 5.74 -22.56
CA VAL A 226 -4.56 6.72 -23.54
C VAL A 226 -5.51 7.71 -22.86
N GLY A 227 -5.21 8.99 -23.01
CA GLY A 227 -6.04 10.06 -22.48
C GLY A 227 -5.23 11.03 -21.64
N GLU A 228 -5.19 12.27 -22.09
CA GLU A 228 -4.60 13.38 -21.37
C GLU A 228 -5.53 14.59 -21.48
N GLY A 229 -5.51 15.43 -20.44
CA GLY A 229 -6.31 16.65 -20.42
C GLY A 229 -6.52 17.12 -19.00
N ARG A 230 -6.24 18.39 -18.75
CA ARG A 230 -6.47 19.04 -17.44
C ARG A 230 -7.07 20.42 -17.68
N ALA A 231 -8.19 20.71 -17.05
CA ALA A 231 -8.84 22.01 -17.13
C ALA A 231 -9.14 22.52 -15.72
N GLU A 232 -8.89 23.80 -15.47
CA GLU A 232 -9.25 24.47 -14.21
C GLU A 232 -10.59 25.16 -14.38
N ILE A 233 -11.50 24.98 -13.43
CA ILE A 233 -12.82 25.61 -13.43
C ILE A 233 -12.65 27.08 -13.07
N THR A 234 -13.02 27.97 -13.99
CA THR A 234 -12.89 29.42 -13.84
C THR A 234 -14.20 30.11 -13.51
N ALA A 235 -15.34 29.57 -13.96
CA ALA A 235 -16.66 30.07 -13.61
C ALA A 235 -17.68 28.93 -13.52
N TYR A 236 -18.59 29.06 -12.56
CA TYR A 236 -19.75 28.18 -12.41
C TYR A 236 -20.95 28.81 -13.13
N THR A 237 -21.57 28.05 -14.04
CA THR A 237 -22.75 28.51 -14.79
C THR A 237 -24.01 27.91 -14.19
N ASP A 238 -24.06 26.58 -14.11
CA ASP A 238 -25.14 25.83 -13.47
C ASP A 238 -24.62 24.45 -13.03
N THR A 239 -25.51 23.60 -12.51
CA THR A 239 -25.16 22.28 -11.98
C THR A 239 -24.56 21.31 -13.00
N THR A 240 -24.68 21.61 -14.29
CA THR A 240 -24.24 20.80 -15.44
C THR A 240 -23.21 21.51 -16.32
N HIS A 241 -23.03 22.82 -16.20
CA HIS A 241 -22.11 23.61 -17.02
C HIS A 241 -21.15 24.43 -16.17
N VAL A 242 -19.87 24.36 -16.54
CA VAL A 242 -18.81 25.19 -15.98
C VAL A 242 -17.89 25.67 -17.09
N ASP A 243 -17.37 26.88 -16.96
CA ASP A 243 -16.38 27.42 -17.90
C ASP A 243 -14.98 27.19 -17.34
N CYS A 244 -14.12 26.62 -18.17
CA CYS A 244 -12.80 26.17 -17.77
C CYS A 244 -11.67 26.84 -18.57
N ARG A 245 -10.49 26.89 -17.95
CA ARG A 245 -9.21 27.15 -18.61
C ARG A 245 -8.45 25.84 -18.77
N ILE A 246 -8.11 25.48 -20.01
CA ILE A 246 -7.37 24.25 -20.28
C ILE A 246 -5.88 24.44 -19.96
N LYS A 247 -5.38 23.72 -18.96
CA LYS A 247 -3.97 23.73 -18.52
C LYS A 247 -3.11 22.74 -19.30
N LYS A 248 -3.68 21.57 -19.64
CA LYS A 248 -3.08 20.57 -20.53
C LYS A 248 -4.11 20.18 -21.58
N ALA A 249 -3.72 20.24 -22.85
CA ALA A 249 -4.60 19.99 -23.98
C ALA A 249 -5.29 18.62 -23.89
N PHE A 250 -6.56 18.56 -24.27
CA PHE A 250 -7.29 17.30 -24.41
C PHE A 250 -7.02 16.68 -25.78
N ASN A 251 -6.98 15.35 -25.88
CA ASN A 251 -6.74 14.69 -27.17
C ASN A 251 -7.84 14.97 -28.21
N ASN A 252 -9.08 15.13 -27.75
CA ASN A 252 -10.27 15.38 -28.57
C ASN A 252 -11.41 15.92 -27.69
N THR A 253 -12.53 16.26 -28.33
CA THR A 253 -13.78 16.66 -27.66
C THR A 253 -14.76 15.50 -27.46
N VAL A 254 -14.28 14.25 -27.56
CA VAL A 254 -15.13 13.07 -27.36
C VAL A 254 -15.56 13.01 -25.89
N VAL A 255 -16.82 12.64 -25.68
CA VAL A 255 -17.40 12.47 -24.34
C VAL A 255 -16.54 11.54 -23.49
N MET A 256 -16.18 11.99 -22.30
CA MET A 256 -15.56 11.17 -21.27
C MET A 256 -16.68 10.44 -20.53
N ALA A 257 -16.65 9.11 -20.58
CA ALA A 257 -17.66 8.28 -19.92
C ALA A 257 -17.66 8.47 -18.39
N VAL A 258 -18.75 8.03 -17.75
CA VAL A 258 -18.85 7.97 -16.29
C VAL A 258 -17.64 7.20 -15.72
N GLY A 259 -16.98 7.76 -14.72
CA GLY A 259 -15.78 7.17 -14.11
C GLY A 259 -14.45 7.41 -14.85
N ASN A 260 -14.48 8.06 -16.03
CA ASN A 260 -13.28 8.36 -16.83
C ASN A 260 -12.81 9.82 -16.73
N TRP A 261 -13.30 10.55 -15.72
CA TRP A 261 -12.88 11.90 -15.42
C TRP A 261 -12.85 12.10 -13.89
N TYR A 262 -11.96 12.97 -13.44
CA TYR A 262 -11.80 13.31 -12.03
C TYR A 262 -12.20 14.76 -11.80
N LEU A 263 -12.91 15.02 -10.71
CA LEU A 263 -12.99 16.33 -10.08
C LEU A 263 -11.95 16.39 -8.96
N THR A 264 -10.92 17.21 -9.12
CA THR A 264 -9.82 17.29 -8.14
C THR A 264 -10.24 18.05 -6.87
N THR A 265 -9.46 17.89 -5.82
CA THR A 265 -9.58 18.71 -4.61
C THR A 265 -8.23 19.23 -4.14
N ALA A 266 -8.24 20.36 -3.43
CA ALA A 266 -7.09 20.93 -2.71
C ALA A 266 -7.29 20.93 -1.18
N SER A 267 -8.40 20.37 -0.70
CA SER A 267 -8.66 20.19 0.73
C SER A 267 -9.55 18.99 0.96
N LEU A 268 -9.41 18.37 2.13
CA LEU A 268 -10.25 17.26 2.56
C LEU A 268 -10.93 17.63 3.87
N SER A 269 -12.19 17.23 4.00
CA SER A 269 -13.02 17.44 5.19
C SER A 269 -13.75 16.14 5.55
N GLY A 270 -14.33 16.07 6.74
CA GLY A 270 -15.05 14.87 7.23
C GLY A 270 -14.12 13.83 7.84
N ILE A 271 -12.94 14.27 8.29
CA ILE A 271 -11.90 13.42 8.87
C ILE A 271 -11.79 13.61 10.38
N ASP A 272 -12.89 14.00 11.02
CA ASP A 272 -13.03 14.22 12.47
C ASP A 272 -12.67 12.98 13.31
N HIS A 273 -12.68 11.81 12.68
CA HIS A 273 -12.29 10.55 13.30
C HIS A 273 -10.79 10.50 13.64
N LEU A 274 -9.94 11.35 13.03
CA LEU A 274 -8.49 11.47 13.29
C LEU A 274 -8.11 12.85 13.84
N GLU A 275 -9.05 13.60 14.43
CA GLU A 275 -8.81 14.95 14.96
C GLU A 275 -7.61 15.01 15.93
N GLY A 276 -6.69 15.95 15.69
CA GLY A 276 -5.49 16.15 16.50
C GLY A 276 -4.32 15.21 16.18
N GLU A 277 -4.52 14.19 15.33
CA GLU A 277 -3.45 13.29 14.91
C GLU A 277 -2.63 13.90 13.76
N THR A 278 -1.34 13.55 13.73
CA THR A 278 -0.48 13.82 12.56
C THR A 278 -0.62 12.68 11.58
N ILE A 279 -1.18 12.96 10.42
CA ILE A 279 -1.45 11.98 9.37
C ILE A 279 -0.44 12.09 8.23
N SER A 280 -0.18 10.95 7.61
CA SER A 280 0.55 10.85 6.35
C SER A 280 -0.44 10.97 5.20
N VAL A 281 -0.03 11.69 4.16
CA VAL A 281 -0.87 12.00 3.00
C VAL A 281 -0.14 11.54 1.74
N VAL A 282 -0.86 10.86 0.86
CA VAL A 282 -0.39 10.42 -0.46
C VAL A 282 -1.34 10.99 -1.51
N THR A 283 -0.80 11.78 -2.42
CA THR A 283 -1.54 12.47 -3.49
C THR A 283 -1.12 11.93 -4.84
N ASP A 284 -2.06 11.35 -5.60
CA ASP A 284 -1.83 10.78 -6.93
C ASP A 284 -0.60 9.85 -6.99
N GLY A 285 -0.43 8.98 -6.00
CA GLY A 285 0.71 8.05 -5.88
C GLY A 285 2.03 8.70 -5.42
N SER A 286 2.05 9.99 -5.12
CA SER A 286 3.22 10.71 -4.59
C SER A 286 3.09 11.01 -3.10
N LYS A 287 4.21 10.96 -2.39
CA LYS A 287 4.27 11.38 -0.98
C LYS A 287 4.01 12.88 -0.86
N HIS A 288 3.11 13.26 0.03
CA HIS A 288 2.87 14.63 0.46
C HIS A 288 3.47 14.87 1.85
N THR A 289 3.64 16.14 2.22
CA THR A 289 4.06 16.52 3.58
C THR A 289 2.98 16.07 4.58
N GLN A 290 3.40 15.57 5.76
CA GLN A 290 2.46 15.21 6.81
C GLN A 290 1.65 16.44 7.24
N GLN A 291 0.38 16.22 7.57
CA GLN A 291 -0.55 17.25 8.01
C GLN A 291 -1.13 16.85 9.36
N THR A 292 -1.45 17.83 10.20
CA THR A 292 -2.21 17.58 11.44
C THR A 292 -3.67 17.88 11.16
N VAL A 293 -4.55 16.97 11.54
CA VAL A 293 -6.00 17.16 11.35
C VAL A 293 -6.50 18.22 12.33
N LEU A 294 -7.08 19.29 11.78
CA LEU A 294 -7.67 20.38 12.55
C LEU A 294 -9.08 20.66 12.04
N ASN A 295 -10.04 20.70 12.97
CA ASN A 295 -11.46 20.89 12.68
C ASN A 295 -11.98 19.91 11.63
N GLY A 296 -11.54 18.65 11.69
CA GLY A 296 -11.95 17.60 10.77
C GLY A 296 -11.51 17.82 9.33
N SER A 297 -10.43 18.59 9.10
CA SER A 297 -9.96 18.94 7.76
C SER A 297 -8.43 19.03 7.62
N ILE A 298 -7.96 18.92 6.37
CA ILE A 298 -6.58 19.22 5.95
C ILE A 298 -6.56 19.97 4.61
N SER A 299 -5.47 20.69 4.36
CA SER A 299 -5.15 21.32 3.07
C SER A 299 -4.07 20.55 2.33
N LEU A 300 -4.14 20.56 0.99
CA LEU A 300 -3.14 19.99 0.10
C LEU A 300 -2.36 21.11 -0.59
N ASP A 301 -1.08 20.87 -0.87
CA ASP A 301 -0.21 21.84 -1.53
C ASP A 301 -0.62 22.10 -2.99
N GLN A 302 -1.28 21.13 -3.62
CA GLN A 302 -1.75 21.17 -5.00
C GLN A 302 -3.10 20.44 -5.16
N GLN A 303 -3.80 20.73 -6.26
CA GLN A 303 -4.98 19.99 -6.67
C GLN A 303 -4.61 18.54 -7.00
N SER A 304 -5.31 17.58 -6.42
CA SER A 304 -5.06 16.15 -6.60
C SER A 304 -6.31 15.40 -7.01
N SER A 305 -6.16 14.38 -7.86
CA SER A 305 -7.27 13.58 -8.39
C SER A 305 -7.69 12.45 -7.45
N LYS A 306 -6.71 11.81 -6.81
CA LYS A 306 -6.90 10.76 -5.82
C LYS A 306 -5.98 11.00 -4.64
N VAL A 307 -6.53 10.92 -3.42
CA VAL A 307 -5.79 11.24 -2.20
C VAL A 307 -6.06 10.19 -1.16
N HIS A 308 -5.01 9.57 -0.65
CA HIS A 308 -5.07 8.69 0.51
C HIS A 308 -4.52 9.41 1.72
N ILE A 309 -5.27 9.36 2.80
CA ILE A 309 -4.87 9.90 4.10
C ILE A 309 -4.96 8.80 5.14
N GLY A 310 -4.12 8.85 6.15
CA GLY A 310 -4.14 7.86 7.22
C GLY A 310 -2.95 8.02 8.14
N LEU A 311 -2.86 7.13 9.11
CA LEU A 311 -1.78 7.07 10.05
C LEU A 311 -0.56 6.43 9.38
N GLY A 312 0.62 7.04 9.59
CA GLY A 312 1.86 6.45 9.12
C GLY A 312 2.19 5.19 9.90
N TYR A 313 2.64 4.14 9.22
CA TYR A 313 3.29 2.98 9.83
C TYR A 313 4.74 2.89 9.37
N ILE A 314 5.53 2.10 10.10
CA ILE A 314 6.93 1.82 9.75
C ILE A 314 7.04 0.33 9.46
N GLY A 315 7.29 0.00 8.19
CA GLY A 315 7.79 -1.31 7.81
C GLY A 315 9.28 -1.39 8.12
N LEU A 316 9.72 -2.49 8.71
CA LEU A 316 11.14 -2.75 8.96
C LEU A 316 11.43 -4.20 8.62
N LEU A 317 12.40 -4.41 7.75
CA LEU A 317 12.97 -5.72 7.49
C LEU A 317 14.37 -5.77 8.11
N LYS A 318 14.65 -6.83 8.87
CA LYS A 318 15.99 -7.15 9.36
C LYS A 318 16.38 -8.51 8.82
N SER A 319 17.51 -8.59 8.13
CA SER A 319 18.03 -9.88 7.67
C SER A 319 18.52 -10.72 8.85
N LEU A 320 18.55 -12.04 8.64
CA LEU A 320 19.40 -12.91 9.46
C LEU A 320 20.86 -12.46 9.38
N ASN A 321 21.67 -12.94 10.33
CA ASN A 321 23.10 -12.68 10.30
C ASN A 321 23.67 -13.17 8.96
N ILE A 322 24.35 -12.29 8.22
CA ILE A 322 24.88 -12.59 6.88
C ILE A 322 26.04 -13.56 7.03
N GLU A 323 25.83 -14.83 6.68
CA GLU A 323 26.86 -15.85 6.73
C GLU A 323 27.62 -15.96 5.41
N GLY A 324 28.95 -15.88 5.48
CA GLY A 324 29.83 -16.28 4.39
C GLY A 324 30.01 -17.80 4.44
N GLY A 325 29.48 -18.51 3.45
CA GLY A 325 29.57 -19.97 3.37
C GLY A 325 31.01 -20.45 3.55
N ALA A 326 31.25 -21.34 4.51
CA ALA A 326 32.53 -22.01 4.62
C ALA A 326 32.66 -22.97 3.43
N ALA A 327 33.65 -22.74 2.56
CA ALA A 327 33.93 -23.62 1.43
C ALA A 327 34.25 -25.08 1.84
N ASN A 328 34.50 -25.35 3.13
CA ASN A 328 34.66 -26.67 3.72
C ASN A 328 33.99 -26.71 5.11
N PHE A 329 32.87 -27.43 5.19
CA PHE A 329 32.10 -27.89 6.36
C PHE A 329 32.52 -27.33 7.75
N GLY A 330 31.79 -26.31 8.23
CA GLY A 330 31.86 -25.80 9.60
C GLY A 330 31.03 -24.52 9.78
N SER A 331 30.61 -24.19 11.01
CA SER A 331 29.88 -22.95 11.30
C SER A 331 30.81 -21.73 11.20
N ALA A 332 30.50 -20.77 10.35
CA ALA A 332 31.24 -19.51 10.26
C ALA A 332 30.78 -18.44 11.27
N GLN A 333 29.87 -18.79 12.20
CA GLN A 333 29.17 -17.84 13.09
C GLN A 333 30.07 -16.97 13.96
N SER A 334 31.21 -17.50 14.43
CA SER A 334 32.14 -16.74 15.28
C SER A 334 33.26 -16.03 14.50
N ARG A 335 33.27 -16.12 13.17
CA ARG A 335 34.33 -15.50 12.36
C ARG A 335 33.99 -14.05 12.10
N LEU A 336 35.01 -13.21 12.26
CA LEU A 336 35.00 -11.83 11.81
C LEU A 336 34.75 -11.77 10.29
N ARG A 337 33.83 -10.89 9.89
CA ARG A 337 33.41 -10.69 8.50
C ARG A 337 33.55 -9.23 8.13
N ASN A 338 33.93 -9.00 6.88
CA ASN A 338 33.89 -7.69 6.25
C ASN A 338 33.01 -7.80 5.01
N ILE A 339 31.99 -6.94 4.90
CA ILE A 339 31.07 -6.90 3.77
C ILE A 339 31.44 -5.67 2.95
N GLU A 340 31.92 -5.88 1.72
CA GLU A 340 32.34 -4.79 0.84
C GLU A 340 31.15 -4.18 0.08
N TYR A 341 30.24 -5.02 -0.41
CA TYR A 341 29.03 -4.61 -1.13
C TYR A 341 27.89 -5.57 -0.86
N THR A 342 26.66 -5.05 -0.86
CA THR A 342 25.43 -5.86 -0.83
C THR A 342 24.50 -5.35 -1.91
N THR A 343 23.81 -6.26 -2.58
CA THR A 343 22.84 -5.91 -3.62
C THR A 343 21.46 -6.37 -3.19
N ILE A 344 20.50 -5.45 -3.25
CA ILE A 344 19.09 -5.74 -2.98
C ILE A 344 18.38 -5.76 -4.31
N LYS A 345 17.54 -6.77 -4.53
CA LYS A 345 16.67 -6.79 -5.69
C LYS A 345 15.29 -6.31 -5.26
N PHE A 346 14.89 -5.14 -5.74
CA PHE A 346 13.54 -4.63 -5.60
C PHE A 346 12.66 -5.16 -6.73
N PHE A 347 11.39 -5.38 -6.43
CA PHE A 347 10.38 -5.73 -7.40
C PHE A 347 9.19 -4.80 -7.19
N ASN A 348 8.89 -4.00 -8.21
CA ASN A 348 7.81 -3.02 -8.24
C ASN A 348 7.74 -2.16 -6.96
N SER A 349 8.89 -1.68 -6.50
CA SER A 349 9.01 -0.98 -5.22
C SER A 349 9.31 0.50 -5.41
N LEU A 350 8.89 1.32 -4.44
CA LEU A 350 9.22 2.74 -4.36
C LEU A 350 9.38 3.15 -2.89
N GLY A 351 10.40 3.96 -2.61
CA GLY A 351 10.61 4.55 -1.28
C GLY A 351 11.10 3.54 -0.25
N ALA A 352 12.42 3.40 -0.14
CA ALA A 352 13.08 2.53 0.82
C ALA A 352 14.28 3.26 1.43
N ARG A 353 14.62 2.88 2.65
CA ARG A 353 15.89 3.24 3.28
C ARG A 353 16.66 1.95 3.52
N VAL A 354 17.98 2.01 3.46
CA VAL A 354 18.80 0.80 3.55
C VAL A 354 20.04 1.07 4.39
N GLY A 355 20.48 0.07 5.14
CA GLY A 355 21.66 0.22 5.96
C GLY A 355 22.02 -1.03 6.74
N THR A 356 23.18 -0.98 7.37
CA THR A 356 23.69 -2.03 8.28
C THR A 356 23.32 -1.76 9.74
N ASP A 357 22.93 -0.52 10.06
CA ASP A 357 22.43 -0.11 11.37
C ASP A 357 21.03 0.49 11.25
N ARG A 358 20.16 0.15 12.22
CA ARG A 358 18.78 0.62 12.31
C ARG A 358 18.68 2.14 12.45
N TYR A 359 19.67 2.77 13.08
CA TYR A 359 19.65 4.22 13.35
C TYR A 359 20.25 5.04 12.21
N ASN A 360 21.05 4.41 11.34
CA ASN A 360 21.79 5.06 10.27
C ASN A 360 21.45 4.41 8.92
N LEU A 361 20.26 4.72 8.40
CA LEU A 361 19.80 4.22 7.10
C LEU A 361 19.94 5.29 6.02
N GLU A 362 20.48 4.91 4.87
CA GLU A 362 20.55 5.75 3.67
C GLU A 362 19.22 5.72 2.92
N GLN A 363 18.72 6.89 2.53
CA GLN A 363 17.50 6.96 1.72
C GLN A 363 17.81 6.73 0.24
N LEU A 364 17.17 5.71 -0.35
CA LEU A 364 17.32 5.41 -1.76
C LEU A 364 16.52 6.39 -2.62
N SER A 365 17.16 6.88 -3.68
CA SER A 365 16.50 7.69 -4.71
C SER A 365 16.17 6.83 -5.92
N PHE A 366 14.87 6.69 -6.19
CA PHE A 366 14.34 5.95 -7.36
C PHE A 366 14.06 6.87 -8.56
N ARG A 367 14.26 8.19 -8.41
CA ARG A 367 13.98 9.17 -9.46
C ARG A 367 15.19 9.35 -10.37
N SER A 368 14.97 9.26 -11.67
CA SER A 368 15.96 9.61 -12.71
C SER A 368 15.56 10.89 -13.45
N SER A 369 16.50 11.50 -14.16
CA SER A 369 16.24 12.68 -15.01
C SER A 369 15.36 12.39 -16.22
N ALA A 370 15.19 11.11 -16.59
CA ALA A 370 14.31 10.68 -17.67
C ALA A 370 12.83 10.64 -17.24
N HIS A 371 12.53 10.70 -15.94
CA HIS A 371 11.16 10.63 -15.43
C HIS A 371 10.47 12.00 -15.51
N ALA A 372 9.18 11.99 -15.85
CA ALA A 372 8.38 13.20 -15.87
C ALA A 372 8.30 13.88 -14.48
N THR A 373 8.29 15.22 -14.48
CA THR A 373 8.40 16.01 -13.25
C THR A 373 7.08 16.09 -12.46
N ASN A 374 5.95 16.04 -13.16
CA ASN A 374 4.60 16.29 -12.66
C ASN A 374 3.82 15.02 -12.25
N ARG A 375 4.52 13.90 -12.03
CA ARG A 375 3.98 12.61 -11.59
C ARG A 375 5.00 11.88 -10.71
N PRO A 376 4.59 10.88 -9.89
CA PRO A 376 5.53 10.05 -9.14
C PRO A 376 6.51 9.37 -10.09
N SER A 377 7.64 8.92 -9.51
CA SER A 377 8.54 8.05 -10.26
C SER A 377 7.84 6.70 -10.49
N PRO A 378 7.98 6.10 -11.69
CA PRO A 378 7.54 4.73 -11.92
C PRO A 378 8.15 3.77 -10.88
N LEU A 379 7.45 2.67 -10.61
CA LEU A 379 7.94 1.63 -9.72
C LEU A 379 9.26 1.05 -10.25
N PHE A 380 10.20 0.79 -9.35
CA PHE A 380 11.51 0.26 -9.71
C PHE A 380 11.55 -1.26 -9.52
N SER A 381 12.05 -1.93 -10.56
CA SER A 381 12.31 -3.37 -10.58
C SER A 381 13.74 -3.60 -11.04
N GLY A 382 14.57 -4.17 -10.17
CA GLY A 382 15.98 -4.37 -10.48
C GLY A 382 16.87 -4.46 -9.26
N ASN A 383 18.15 -4.62 -9.55
CA ASN A 383 19.20 -4.71 -8.55
C ASN A 383 19.66 -3.30 -8.16
N PHE A 384 19.60 -2.99 -6.87
CA PHE A 384 20.16 -1.79 -6.29
C PHE A 384 21.44 -2.16 -5.54
N PRO A 385 22.63 -1.82 -6.08
CA PRO A 385 23.87 -2.01 -5.35
C PRO A 385 23.96 -0.98 -4.23
N ALA A 386 24.18 -1.44 -3.01
CA ALA A 386 24.40 -0.58 -1.85
C ALA A 386 25.76 -0.90 -1.23
N ILE A 387 26.60 0.13 -1.12
CA ILE A 387 27.96 0.04 -0.62
C ILE A 387 27.91 0.42 0.85
N PHE A 388 28.24 -0.51 1.74
CA PHE A 388 28.30 -0.26 3.17
C PHE A 388 29.72 -0.54 3.64
N PRO A 389 30.61 0.47 3.64
CA PRO A 389 31.96 0.30 4.15
C PRO A 389 31.90 0.26 5.67
N GLU A 390 31.59 -0.91 6.21
CA GLU A 390 31.51 -1.13 7.65
C GLU A 390 32.76 -1.85 8.16
N GLY A 391 33.06 -1.66 9.45
CA GLY A 391 34.17 -2.34 10.10
C GLY A 391 33.95 -3.85 10.21
N THR A 392 35.03 -4.57 10.52
CA THR A 392 35.00 -6.01 10.69
C THR A 392 34.25 -6.39 11.98
N GLU A 393 33.14 -7.12 11.86
CA GLU A 393 32.35 -7.58 13.02
C GLU A 393 31.93 -9.04 12.86
N ILE A 394 31.46 -9.66 13.95
CA ILE A 394 31.04 -11.07 13.99
C ILE A 394 29.60 -11.20 13.48
N GLU A 395 28.71 -10.32 13.92
CA GLU A 395 27.31 -10.26 13.48
C GLU A 395 27.13 -9.10 12.52
N LYS A 396 26.59 -9.42 11.34
CA LYS A 396 26.25 -8.42 10.33
C LYS A 396 24.79 -8.61 9.94
N HIS A 397 24.01 -7.57 10.14
CA HIS A 397 22.63 -7.52 9.74
C HIS A 397 22.42 -6.46 8.68
N PHE A 398 21.39 -6.68 7.90
CA PHE A 398 20.94 -5.74 6.90
C PHE A 398 19.54 -5.27 7.22
N TYR A 399 19.31 -3.97 7.09
CA TYR A 399 18.05 -3.30 7.40
C TYR A 399 17.48 -2.63 6.16
N VAL A 400 16.16 -2.77 5.98
CA VAL A 400 15.36 -2.06 4.97
C VAL A 400 14.15 -1.42 5.64
#